data_AF-A0A2H0FYS6-F1
#
_entry.id   AF-A0A2H0FYS6-F1
#
_cell.length_a   1.000
_cell.length_b   1.000
_cell.length_c   1.000
_cell.angle_alpha   90.00
_cell.angle_beta   90.00
_cell.angle_gamma   90.00
#
_symmetry.space_group_name_H-M   'P 1'
#
loop_
_entity.id
_entity.type
_entity.pdbx_description
1 polymer ?
#
loop_
_entity_poly.entity_id
_entity_poly.type
_entity_poly.pdbx_seq_one_letter_code
_entity_poly.pdbx_strand_id
1 'polypeptide(L)'
;SIENMSTSPKYKDVECNGISIKITNPSKILALKFGIELLYSIHKLYPNYFEFRRNWLDKLFGNKNLTEMLKNNSNLDEIFNSWEIELNSFKNLRKNYLLY
;
A
#
# COMPACT_ATOMS: atom_id res chain seq x y z
N SER A 1 26.18 -6.15 12.15
CA SER A 1 24.73 -6.05 11.93
C SER A 1 24.21 -4.89 12.76
N ILE A 2 23.19 -4.17 12.28
CA ILE A 2 22.54 -3.13 13.08
C ILE A 2 21.58 -3.84 14.04
N GLU A 3 21.58 -3.44 15.31
CA GLU A 3 20.70 -3.98 16.34
C GLU A 3 19.22 -3.78 15.96
N ASN A 4 18.36 -4.76 16.27
CA ASN A 4 16.92 -4.80 15.95
C ASN A 4 16.55 -4.76 14.45
N MET A 5 17.53 -4.90 13.55
CA MET A 5 17.31 -5.00 12.11
C MET A 5 17.56 -6.43 11.62
N SER A 6 17.08 -6.75 10.41
CA SER A 6 17.38 -8.04 9.77
C SER A 6 18.89 -8.27 9.69
N THR A 7 19.35 -9.46 10.08
CA THR A 7 20.76 -9.87 9.97
C THR A 7 21.18 -10.09 8.51
N SER A 8 20.22 -10.28 7.60
CA SER A 8 20.42 -10.45 6.16
C SER A 8 19.38 -9.66 5.36
N PRO A 9 19.53 -8.32 5.25
CA PRO A 9 18.60 -7.49 4.48
C PRO A 9 18.77 -7.72 2.97
N LYS A 10 17.68 -7.58 2.20
CA LYS A 10 17.63 -7.88 0.75
C LYS A 10 18.71 -7.16 -0.07
N TYR A 11 19.06 -5.94 0.31
CA TYR A 11 20.01 -5.07 -0.41
C TYR A 11 21.24 -4.74 0.45
N LYS A 12 21.72 -5.72 1.23
CA LYS A 12 22.92 -5.56 2.05
C LYS A 12 24.10 -5.14 1.16
N ASP A 13 24.82 -4.11 1.60
CA ASP A 13 26.01 -3.56 0.92
C ASP A 13 25.74 -3.05 -0.51
N VAL A 14 24.48 -2.77 -0.86
CA VAL A 14 24.05 -2.20 -2.14
C VAL A 14 23.54 -0.78 -1.95
N GLU A 15 24.06 0.16 -2.74
CA GLU A 15 23.54 1.53 -2.76
C GLU A 15 22.08 1.55 -3.25
N CYS A 16 21.20 2.12 -2.44
CA CYS A 16 19.78 2.20 -2.72
C CYS A 16 19.36 3.65 -2.95
N ASN A 17 18.76 3.91 -4.11
CA ASN A 17 18.15 5.21 -4.42
C ASN A 17 16.67 5.20 -4.08
N GLY A 18 16.15 6.31 -3.58
CA GLY A 18 14.74 6.40 -3.19
C GLY A 18 14.32 7.80 -2.78
N ILE A 19 13.14 7.86 -2.16
CA ILE A 19 12.57 9.11 -1.65
C ILE A 19 12.54 9.08 -0.12
N SER A 20 12.73 10.25 0.49
CA SER A 20 12.50 10.45 1.92
C SER A 20 11.09 11.00 2.12
N ILE A 21 10.30 10.33 2.96
CA ILE A 21 8.91 10.71 3.25
C ILE A 21 8.85 11.20 4.69
N LYS A 22 8.46 12.46 4.89
CA LYS A 22 8.22 13.05 6.20
C LYS A 22 6.77 13.52 6.31
N ILE A 23 6.01 12.89 7.19
CA ILE A 23 4.62 13.30 7.48
C ILE A 23 4.66 14.56 8.35
N THR A 24 4.14 15.66 7.83
CA THR A 24 4.11 16.95 8.53
C THR A 24 2.85 17.14 9.38
N ASN A 25 1.73 16.50 9.01
CA ASN A 25 0.49 16.51 9.76
C ASN A 25 -0.17 15.12 9.79
N PRO A 26 0.00 14.36 10.90
CA PRO A 26 -0.52 13.00 11.02
C PRO A 26 -2.06 12.88 10.99
N SER A 27 -2.80 13.92 11.36
CA SER A 27 -4.28 13.84 11.35
C SER A 27 -4.89 14.03 9.97
N LYS A 28 -4.10 14.50 8.99
CA LYS A 28 -4.56 14.77 7.62
C LYS A 28 -4.15 13.70 6.62
N ILE A 29 -3.20 12.82 6.96
CA ILE A 29 -2.67 11.84 6.00
C ILE A 29 -3.62 10.66 5.84
N LEU A 30 -3.98 10.35 4.59
CA LEU A 30 -4.66 9.10 4.23
C LEU A 30 -3.60 8.07 3.83
N ALA A 31 -2.92 7.50 4.83
CA ALA A 31 -1.70 6.70 4.64
C ALA A 31 -1.86 5.55 3.62
N LEU A 32 -3.00 4.85 3.65
CA LEU A 32 -3.29 3.78 2.69
C LEU A 32 -3.43 4.32 1.25
N LYS A 33 -4.16 5.42 1.05
CA LYS A 33 -4.30 6.04 -0.27
C LYS A 33 -2.95 6.48 -0.82
N PHE A 34 -2.17 7.18 0.01
CA PHE A 34 -0.81 7.60 -0.35
C PHE A 34 0.08 6.41 -0.73
N GLY A 35 0.04 5.31 0.04
CA GLY A 35 0.81 4.10 -0.29
C GLY A 35 0.42 3.49 -1.63
N ILE A 36 -0.87 3.44 -1.94
CA ILE A 36 -1.38 2.95 -3.23
C ILE A 36 -0.98 3.88 -4.38
N GLU A 37 -1.09 5.20 -4.21
CA GLU A 37 -0.64 6.19 -5.20
C GLU A 37 0.86 6.10 -5.47
N LEU A 38 1.66 5.87 -4.42
CA LEU A 38 3.09 5.67 -4.55
C LEU A 38 3.40 4.39 -5.34
N LEU A 39 2.73 3.28 -5.02
CA LEU A 39 2.87 2.02 -5.77
C LEU A 39 2.46 2.18 -7.23
N TYR A 40 1.34 2.85 -7.50
CA TYR A 40 0.86 3.17 -8.84
C TYR A 40 1.89 4.01 -9.61
N SER A 41 2.42 5.06 -8.97
CA SER A 41 3.42 5.95 -9.57
C SER A 41 4.72 5.23 -9.89
N ILE A 42 5.24 4.41 -8.98
CA ILE A 42 6.46 3.62 -9.20
C ILE A 42 6.26 2.63 -10.35
N HIS A 43 5.12 1.93 -10.39
CA HIS A 43 4.82 0.99 -11.47
C HIS A 43 4.75 1.69 -12.83
N LYS A 44 4.11 2.86 -12.90
CA LYS A 44 3.97 3.63 -14.14
C LYS A 44 5.29 4.23 -14.63
N LEU A 45 6.14 4.71 -13.71
CA LEU A 45 7.43 5.32 -14.05
C LEU A 45 8.52 4.29 -14.37
N TYR A 46 8.49 3.12 -13.72
CA TYR A 46 9.54 2.11 -13.81
C TYR A 46 9.00 0.71 -14.12
N PRO A 47 8.16 0.52 -15.16
CA PRO A 47 7.47 -0.76 -15.40
C PRO A 47 8.42 -1.94 -15.67
N ASN A 48 9.62 -1.68 -16.19
CA ASN A 48 10.63 -2.70 -16.47
C ASN A 48 11.54 -3.04 -15.28
N TYR A 49 11.50 -2.22 -14.22
CA TYR A 49 12.38 -2.37 -13.04
C TYR A 49 11.62 -2.66 -11.75
N PHE A 50 10.30 -2.49 -11.78
CA PHE A 50 9.43 -2.69 -10.61
C PHE A 50 8.38 -3.77 -10.88
N GLU A 51 8.38 -4.78 -10.01
CA GLU A 51 7.38 -5.84 -10.03
C GLU A 51 6.72 -5.99 -8.66
N PHE A 52 5.39 -6.11 -8.67
CA PHE A 52 4.62 -6.46 -7.49
C PHE A 52 4.88 -7.91 -7.08
N ARG A 53 5.28 -8.13 -5.82
CA ARG A 53 5.27 -9.45 -5.19
C ARG A 53 3.85 -9.90 -4.89
N ARG A 54 3.10 -10.28 -5.92
CA ARG A 54 1.65 -10.56 -5.89
C ARG A 54 1.22 -11.40 -4.68
N ASN A 55 1.86 -12.55 -4.46
CA ASN A 55 1.50 -13.46 -3.36
C ASN A 55 1.59 -12.81 -1.97
N TRP A 56 2.46 -11.83 -1.78
CA TRP A 56 2.61 -11.12 -0.50
C TRP A 56 1.72 -9.89 -0.43
N LEU A 57 1.61 -9.12 -1.51
CA LEU A 57 0.75 -7.94 -1.55
C LEU A 57 -0.73 -8.33 -1.40
N ASP A 58 -1.18 -9.38 -2.09
CA ASP A 58 -2.55 -9.87 -2.00
C ASP A 58 -2.89 -10.33 -0.57
N LYS A 59 -1.93 -10.93 0.14
CA LYS A 59 -2.10 -11.32 1.56
C LYS A 59 -2.17 -10.13 2.50
N LEU A 60 -1.36 -9.10 2.28
CA LEU A 60 -1.37 -7.88 3.09
C LEU A 60 -2.65 -7.07 2.86
N PHE A 61 -3.11 -7.00 1.60
CA PHE A 61 -4.31 -6.27 1.24
C PHE A 61 -5.60 -7.04 1.58
N GLY A 62 -5.54 -8.38 1.62
CA GLY A 62 -6.65 -9.26 1.98
C GLY A 62 -7.42 -9.81 0.78
N ASN A 63 -7.10 -9.38 -0.44
CA ASN A 63 -7.64 -9.93 -1.69
C ASN A 63 -6.70 -9.65 -2.87
N LYS A 64 -7.07 -10.10 -4.07
CA LYS A 64 -6.26 -9.96 -5.29
C LYS A 64 -6.54 -8.68 -6.09
N ASN A 65 -7.61 -7.94 -5.75
CA ASN A 65 -8.16 -6.88 -6.58
C ASN A 65 -7.15 -5.75 -6.76
N LEU A 66 -6.49 -5.30 -5.69
CA LEU A 66 -5.53 -4.20 -5.76
C LEU A 66 -4.39 -4.50 -6.75
N THR A 67 -3.76 -5.66 -6.64
CA THR A 67 -2.63 -6.01 -7.52
C THR A 67 -3.06 -6.12 -8.98
N GLU A 68 -4.27 -6.64 -9.24
CA GLU A 68 -4.82 -6.72 -10.60
C GLU A 68 -5.09 -5.32 -11.18
N MET A 69 -5.73 -4.44 -10.43
CA MET A 69 -6.03 -3.07 -10.88
C MET A 69 -4.76 -2.24 -11.09
N LEU A 70 -3.76 -2.37 -10.20
CA LEU A 70 -2.47 -1.69 -10.35
C LEU A 70 -1.74 -2.15 -11.62
N LYS A 71 -1.70 -3.45 -11.92
CA LYS A 71 -1.06 -3.99 -13.13
C LYS A 71 -1.78 -3.56 -14.41
N ASN A 72 -3.10 -3.40 -14.34
CA ASN A 72 -3.90 -2.97 -15.48
C ASN A 72 -3.90 -1.44 -15.66
N ASN A 73 -3.16 -0.69 -14.84
CA ASN A 73 -3.17 0.78 -14.82
C ASN A 73 -4.59 1.36 -14.70
N SER A 74 -5.47 0.68 -13.96
CA SER A 74 -6.83 1.15 -13.68
C SER A 74 -6.81 2.56 -13.08
N ASN A 75 -7.92 3.28 -13.22
CA ASN A 75 -8.03 4.62 -12.65
C ASN A 75 -7.94 4.54 -11.11
N LEU A 76 -7.23 5.51 -10.48
CA LEU A 76 -7.06 5.52 -9.03
C LEU A 76 -8.39 5.64 -8.27
N ASP A 77 -9.35 6.40 -8.80
CA ASP A 77 -10.68 6.53 -8.20
C ASP A 77 -11.43 5.19 -8.23
N GLU A 78 -11.31 4.42 -9.32
CA GLU A 78 -11.86 3.06 -9.39
C GLU A 78 -11.24 2.15 -8.32
N ILE A 79 -9.90 2.23 -8.15
CA ILE A 79 -9.21 1.48 -7.10
C ILE A 79 -9.78 1.84 -5.73
N PHE A 80 -9.90 3.12 -5.42
CA PHE A 80 -10.39 3.57 -4.11
C PHE A 80 -11.86 3.26 -3.86
N ASN A 81 -12.69 3.24 -4.90
CA ASN A 81 -14.10 2.92 -4.80
C ASN A 81 -14.35 1.41 -4.65
N SER A 82 -13.36 0.56 -4.99
CA SER A 82 -13.52 -0.91 -4.99
C SER A 82 -13.87 -1.52 -3.62
N TRP A 83 -13.56 -0.84 -2.51
CA TRP A 83 -13.86 -1.31 -1.15
C TRP A 83 -14.86 -0.42 -0.40
N GLU A 84 -15.46 0.58 -1.04
CA GLU A 84 -16.31 1.55 -0.36
C GLU A 84 -17.57 0.90 0.24
N ILE A 85 -18.18 -0.05 -0.49
CA ILE A 85 -19.36 -0.80 -0.05
C ILE A 85 -19.04 -1.62 1.21
N GLU A 86 -17.94 -2.35 1.21
CA GLU A 86 -17.49 -3.17 2.35
C GLU A 86 -17.12 -2.29 3.54
N LEU A 87 -16.43 -1.17 3.30
CA LEU A 87 -16.07 -0.20 4.33
C LEU A 87 -17.32 0.38 5.02
N ASN A 88 -18.35 0.74 4.26
CA ASN A 88 -19.59 1.27 4.80
C ASN A 88 -20.35 0.19 5.59
N SER A 89 -20.35 -1.05 5.10
CA SER A 89 -20.92 -2.20 5.82
C SER A 89 -20.21 -2.44 7.15
N PHE A 90 -18.87 -2.43 7.16
CA PHE A 90 -18.07 -2.59 8.37
C PHE A 90 -18.25 -1.43 9.36
N LYS A 91 -18.32 -0.18 8.86
CA LYS A 91 -18.61 1.00 9.69
C LYS A 91 -19.96 0.91 10.38
N ASN A 92 -20.96 0.29 9.76
CA ASN A 92 -22.25 0.04 10.40
C ASN A 92 -22.18 -1.10 11.40
N LEU A 93 -21.57 -2.23 11.01
CA LEU A 93 -21.40 -3.39 11.89
C LEU A 93 -20.67 -3.05 13.19
N ARG A 94 -19.55 -2.31 13.09
CA ARG A 94 -18.71 -2.00 14.26
C ARG A 94 -19.43 -1.17 15.31
N LYS A 95 -20.48 -0.40 14.97
CA LYS A 95 -21.21 0.47 15.92
C LYS A 95 -21.74 -0.29 17.12
N ASN A 96 -22.10 -1.57 16.94
CA ASN A 96 -22.60 -2.43 18.02
C ASN A 96 -21.53 -2.82 19.05
N TYR A 97 -20.25 -2.56 18.75
CA TYR A 97 -19.11 -3.04 19.52
C TYR A 97 -18.14 -1.92 19.90
N LEU A 98 -18.45 -0.66 19.56
CA LEU A 98 -17.62 0.49 19.94
C LEU A 98 -17.80 0.78 21.43
N LEU A 99 -16.67 0.88 22.14
CA LEU A 99 -16.63 1.35 23.53
C LEU A 99 -16.34 2.87 23.62
N TYR A 100 -15.89 3.46 22.51
CA TYR A 100 -15.57 4.88 22.32
C TYR A 100 -15.83 5.29 20.87
#